data_AF-A0A924JT88-F1
#
_entry.id   AF-A0A924JT88-F1
#
_cell.length_a   1.000
_cell.length_b   1.000
_cell.length_c   1.000
_cell.angle_alpha   90.00
_cell.angle_beta   90.00
_cell.angle_gamma   90.00
#
_symmetry.space_group_name_H-M   'P 1'
#
loop_
_entity.id
_entity.type
_entity.pdbx_description
1 polymer ?
#
loop_
_entity_poly.entity_id
_entity_poly.type
_entity_poly.pdbx_seq_one_letter_code
_entity_poly.pdbx_strand_id
1 'polypeptide(L)'
;MDPYLRRLAAIPPLGPVSEHELAVRCWHGEAEARDELITSSLRLVVLRARLFGLHGSRLLDAVQAGTIGLIEAVDRFDPERGCRLATYAWWWIGRAMKQSIPAPDSALCNDAMADSRPPIEADDDLLDGLTEDLAAVLRERFGAGAGPGRSTPRVEVARRLGLTVSQVRTREAKALAHIRETLAKVGDRAPHQHCGAGPL
;
A
#
# COMPACT_ATOMS: atom_id res chain seq x y z
N MET A 1 -20.89 -3.88 24.04
CA MET A 1 -20.15 -3.18 22.97
C MET A 1 -19.88 -1.77 23.46
N ASP A 2 -18.63 -1.32 23.39
CA ASP A 2 -18.22 0.01 23.88
C ASP A 2 -19.06 1.14 23.22
N PRO A 3 -19.64 2.08 24.01
CA PRO A 3 -20.43 3.19 23.49
C PRO A 3 -19.68 4.06 22.48
N TYR A 4 -18.36 4.21 22.61
CA TYR A 4 -17.52 4.94 21.66
C TYR A 4 -17.50 4.28 20.28
N LEU A 5 -17.22 2.97 20.23
CA LEU A 5 -17.19 2.21 18.97
C LEU A 5 -18.56 2.19 18.28
N ARG A 6 -19.66 2.28 19.05
CA ARG A 6 -21.02 2.34 18.50
C ARG A 6 -21.25 3.68 17.79
N ARG A 7 -20.77 4.79 18.37
CA ARG A 7 -20.83 6.11 17.74
C ARG A 7 -20.04 6.12 16.42
N LEU A 8 -18.82 5.58 16.42
CA LEU A 8 -18.00 5.51 15.20
C LEU A 8 -18.63 4.66 14.10
N ALA A 9 -19.22 3.51 14.46
CA ALA A 9 -19.89 2.63 13.49
C ALA A 9 -21.19 3.23 12.92
N ALA A 10 -21.79 4.19 13.62
CA ALA A 10 -23.04 4.86 13.21
C ALA A 10 -22.83 6.08 12.32
N ILE A 11 -21.58 6.47 12.04
CA ILE A 11 -21.27 7.59 11.14
C ILE A 11 -21.79 7.26 9.74
N PRO A 12 -22.65 8.12 9.16
CA PRO A 12 -23.18 7.89 7.83
C PRO A 12 -22.05 7.99 6.78
N PRO A 13 -22.01 7.08 5.79
CA PRO A 13 -21.01 7.16 4.74
C PRO A 13 -21.29 8.37 3.85
N LEU A 14 -20.23 8.99 3.33
CA LEU A 14 -20.36 10.02 2.31
C LEU A 14 -20.84 9.41 0.98
N GLY A 15 -21.66 10.19 0.27
CA GLY A 15 -22.01 9.88 -1.11
C GLY A 15 -20.77 9.95 -2.01
N PRO A 16 -20.80 9.31 -3.19
CA PRO A 16 -19.66 9.31 -4.12
C PRO A 16 -19.22 10.72 -4.53
N VAL A 17 -20.19 11.59 -4.80
CA VAL A 17 -19.95 12.97 -5.25
C VAL A 17 -19.35 13.80 -4.12
N SER A 18 -19.97 13.77 -2.93
CA SER A 18 -19.50 14.55 -1.79
C SER A 18 -18.15 14.06 -1.24
N GLU A 19 -17.87 12.76 -1.31
CA GLU A 19 -16.54 12.20 -0.99
C GLU A 19 -15.47 12.76 -1.93
N HIS A 20 -15.76 12.82 -3.24
CA HIS A 20 -14.82 13.35 -4.22
C HIS A 20 -14.57 14.86 -4.02
N GLU A 21 -15.62 15.66 -3.82
CA GLU A 21 -15.50 17.10 -3.54
C GLU A 21 -14.65 17.38 -2.29
N LEU A 22 -14.90 16.64 -1.20
CA LEU A 22 -14.10 16.76 0.02
C LEU A 22 -12.65 16.33 -0.19
N ALA A 23 -12.42 15.26 -0.96
CA ALA A 23 -11.08 14.80 -1.26
C ALA A 23 -10.28 15.79 -2.13
N VAL A 24 -10.91 16.43 -3.11
CA VAL A 24 -10.29 17.50 -3.92
C VAL A 24 -9.89 18.68 -3.04
N ARG A 25 -10.78 19.13 -2.15
CA ARG A 25 -10.48 20.22 -1.20
C ARG A 25 -9.36 19.84 -0.23
N CYS A 26 -9.39 18.61 0.30
CA CYS A 26 -8.33 18.06 1.14
C CYS A 26 -6.98 18.03 0.40
N TRP A 27 -6.96 17.62 -0.88
CA TRP A 27 -5.76 17.59 -1.73
C TRP A 27 -5.18 18.99 -1.95
N HIS A 28 -6.02 20.01 -2.03
CA HIS A 28 -5.61 21.43 -2.09
C HIS A 28 -5.15 22.00 -0.73
N GLY A 29 -5.13 21.19 0.34
CA GLY A 29 -4.62 21.58 1.65
C GLY A 29 -5.64 22.22 2.59
N GLU A 30 -6.95 22.11 2.32
CA GLU A 30 -7.97 22.54 3.28
C GLU A 30 -8.02 21.59 4.49
N ALA A 31 -7.61 22.09 5.66
CA ALA A 31 -7.61 21.33 6.91
C ALA A 31 -9.03 20.89 7.33
N GLU A 32 -10.04 21.73 7.12
CA GLU A 32 -11.43 21.39 7.45
C GLU A 32 -11.94 20.22 6.60
N ALA A 33 -11.66 20.24 5.29
CA ALA A 33 -12.03 19.17 4.38
C ALA A 33 -11.33 17.85 4.73
N ARG A 34 -10.06 17.94 5.13
CA ARG A 34 -9.28 16.79 5.62
C ARG A 34 -9.91 16.16 6.86
N ASP A 35 -10.23 16.97 7.86
CA ASP A 35 -10.80 16.50 9.12
C ASP A 35 -12.21 15.90 8.92
N GLU A 36 -13.01 16.49 8.04
CA GLU A 36 -14.32 15.96 7.65
C GLU A 36 -14.19 14.62 6.89
N LEU A 37 -13.23 14.51 5.97
CA LEU A 37 -12.95 13.30 5.21
C LEU A 37 -12.46 12.15 6.12
N ILE A 38 -11.61 12.45 7.10
CA ILE A 38 -11.18 11.49 8.13
C ILE A 38 -12.38 11.05 8.97
N THR A 39 -13.13 12.01 9.53
CA THR A 39 -14.21 11.74 10.49
C THR A 39 -15.32 10.90 9.86
N SER A 40 -15.71 11.22 8.63
CA SER A 40 -16.71 10.47 7.87
C SER A 40 -16.27 9.03 7.55
N SER A 41 -14.96 8.79 7.47
CA SER A 41 -14.36 7.49 7.13
C SER A 41 -14.04 6.61 8.36
N LEU A 42 -14.22 7.10 9.60
CA LEU A 42 -13.92 6.33 10.82
C LEU A 42 -14.74 5.03 10.94
N ARG A 43 -15.93 4.97 10.34
CA ARG A 43 -16.73 3.73 10.27
C ARG A 43 -15.96 2.59 9.59
N LEU A 44 -15.17 2.90 8.56
CA LEU A 44 -14.35 1.92 7.84
C LEU A 44 -13.30 1.28 8.75
N VAL A 45 -12.70 2.07 9.66
CA VAL A 45 -11.74 1.58 10.64
C VAL A 45 -12.38 0.56 11.57
N VAL A 46 -13.57 0.86 12.10
CA VAL A 46 -14.29 -0.08 12.97
C VAL A 46 -14.69 -1.34 12.22
N LEU A 47 -15.15 -1.21 10.96
CA LEU A 47 -15.45 -2.37 10.11
C LEU A 47 -14.20 -3.25 9.93
N ARG A 48 -13.06 -2.65 9.60
CA ARG A 48 -11.81 -3.36 9.37
C ARG A 48 -11.31 -4.03 10.65
N ALA A 49 -11.35 -3.35 11.80
CA ALA A 49 -10.91 -3.89 13.08
C ALA A 49 -11.72 -5.12 13.51
N ARG A 50 -13.04 -5.13 13.26
CA ARG A 50 -13.90 -6.27 13.57
C ARG A 50 -13.54 -7.53 12.78
N LEU A 51 -13.02 -7.39 11.56
CA LEU A 51 -12.60 -8.53 10.73
C LEU A 51 -11.41 -9.29 11.32
N PHE A 52 -10.65 -8.70 12.23
CA PHE A 52 -9.57 -9.39 12.95
C PHE A 52 -10.06 -10.29 14.09
N GLY A 53 -11.38 -10.36 14.33
CA GLY A 53 -11.95 -11.17 15.42
C GLY A 53 -11.51 -10.70 16.81
N LEU A 54 -11.11 -9.44 16.95
CA LEU A 54 -10.65 -8.85 18.21
C LEU A 54 -11.82 -8.39 19.07
N HIS A 55 -11.63 -8.46 20.39
CA HIS A 55 -12.64 -8.12 21.39
C HIS A 55 -12.02 -7.29 22.52
N GLY A 56 -12.87 -6.57 23.26
CA GLY A 56 -12.45 -5.82 24.45
C GLY A 56 -11.39 -4.75 24.13
N SER A 57 -10.38 -4.64 24.99
CA SER A 57 -9.28 -3.68 24.86
C SER A 57 -8.49 -3.82 23.55
N ARG A 58 -8.25 -5.07 23.10
CA ARG A 58 -7.54 -5.33 21.84
C ARG A 58 -8.25 -4.75 20.62
N LEU A 59 -9.58 -4.69 20.65
CA LEU A 59 -10.35 -4.06 19.57
C LEU A 59 -10.17 -2.54 19.58
N LEU A 60 -10.11 -1.91 20.76
CA LEU A 60 -9.87 -0.48 20.90
C LEU A 60 -8.46 -0.11 20.41
N ASP A 61 -7.45 -0.90 20.78
CA ASP A 61 -6.06 -0.71 20.33
C ASP A 61 -5.97 -0.81 18.81
N ALA A 62 -6.60 -1.82 18.21
CA ALA A 62 -6.65 -1.99 16.76
C ALA A 62 -7.40 -0.83 16.08
N VAL A 63 -8.49 -0.33 16.65
CA VAL A 63 -9.21 0.83 16.11
C VAL A 63 -8.33 2.08 16.18
N GLN A 64 -7.63 2.32 17.28
CA GLN A 64 -6.74 3.46 17.42
C GLN A 64 -5.59 3.42 16.41
N ALA A 65 -4.93 2.26 16.26
CA ALA A 65 -3.90 2.06 15.24
C ALA A 65 -4.47 2.22 13.82
N GLY A 66 -5.66 1.67 13.57
CA GLY A 66 -6.37 1.82 12.31
C GLY A 66 -6.72 3.26 11.97
N THR A 67 -7.06 4.09 12.95
CA THR A 67 -7.28 5.52 12.77
C THR A 67 -6.01 6.23 12.30
N ILE A 68 -4.85 5.87 12.86
CA ILE A 68 -3.55 6.39 12.38
C ILE A 68 -3.32 6.00 10.92
N GLY A 69 -3.61 4.74 10.55
CA GLY A 69 -3.55 4.29 9.16
C GLY A 69 -4.52 5.03 8.24
N LEU A 70 -5.73 5.33 8.70
CA LEU A 70 -6.70 6.13 7.92
C LEU A 70 -6.19 7.55 7.68
N ILE A 71 -5.59 8.17 8.70
CA ILE A 71 -5.01 9.51 8.59
C ILE A 71 -3.88 9.51 7.54
N GLU A 72 -2.97 8.54 7.61
CA GLU A 72 -1.89 8.38 6.63
C GLU A 72 -2.43 8.13 5.22
N ALA A 73 -3.55 7.42 5.09
CA ALA A 73 -4.23 7.25 3.81
C ALA A 73 -4.76 8.60 3.30
N VAL A 74 -5.52 9.34 4.11
CA VAL A 74 -6.09 10.63 3.68
C VAL A 74 -5.00 11.62 3.27
N ASP A 75 -3.90 11.68 4.02
CA ASP A 75 -2.77 12.58 3.73
C ASP A 75 -2.11 12.29 2.37
N ARG A 76 -2.27 11.08 1.83
CA ARG A 76 -1.66 10.64 0.57
C ARG A 76 -2.71 10.25 -0.48
N PHE A 77 -3.98 10.56 -0.26
CA PHE A 77 -5.05 10.13 -1.14
C PHE A 77 -5.21 11.12 -2.30
N ASP A 78 -5.05 10.62 -3.53
CA ASP A 78 -5.22 11.41 -4.75
C ASP A 78 -6.65 11.20 -5.33
N PRO A 79 -7.51 12.24 -5.32
CA PRO A 79 -8.86 12.15 -5.85
C PRO A 79 -8.93 12.06 -7.39
N GLU A 80 -7.89 12.47 -8.12
CA GLU A 80 -7.88 12.46 -9.59
C GLU A 80 -7.65 11.05 -10.16
N ARG A 81 -7.08 10.14 -9.36
CA ARG A 81 -6.81 8.75 -9.78
C ARG A 81 -8.07 7.86 -9.82
N GLY A 82 -9.25 8.48 -9.71
CA GLY A 82 -10.54 7.85 -9.99
C GLY A 82 -10.94 6.78 -8.97
N CYS A 83 -10.31 6.77 -7.79
CA CYS A 83 -10.54 5.78 -6.76
C CYS A 83 -11.31 6.26 -5.54
N ARG A 84 -12.13 5.37 -4.95
CA ARG A 84 -12.82 5.64 -3.68
C ARG A 84 -11.80 5.61 -2.55
N LEU A 85 -11.93 6.54 -1.60
CA LEU A 85 -11.05 6.58 -0.43
C LEU A 85 -11.10 5.26 0.35
N ALA A 86 -12.27 4.63 0.46
CA ALA A 86 -12.43 3.39 1.20
C ALA A 86 -11.56 2.24 0.68
N THR A 87 -11.44 2.12 -0.64
CA THR A 87 -10.60 1.10 -1.29
C THR A 87 -9.13 1.30 -0.94
N TYR A 88 -8.67 2.55 -1.01
CA TYR A 88 -7.29 2.92 -0.77
C TYR A 88 -6.93 2.87 0.72
N ALA A 89 -7.78 3.40 1.60
CA ALA A 89 -7.58 3.43 3.04
C ALA A 89 -7.61 2.03 3.68
N TRP A 90 -8.34 1.06 3.10
CA TRP A 90 -8.42 -0.32 3.61
C TRP A 90 -7.05 -0.95 3.87
N TRP A 91 -6.09 -0.70 2.97
CA TRP A 91 -4.73 -1.22 3.10
C TRP A 91 -3.98 -0.57 4.26
N TRP A 92 -3.97 0.76 4.32
CA TRP A 92 -3.30 1.54 5.36
C TRP A 92 -3.83 1.21 6.75
N ILE A 93 -5.16 1.13 6.88
CA ILE A 93 -5.85 0.73 8.10
C ILE A 93 -5.41 -0.69 8.52
N GLY A 94 -5.44 -1.65 7.59
CA GLY A 94 -5.04 -3.03 7.87
C GLY A 94 -3.56 -3.17 8.22
N ARG A 95 -2.67 -2.41 7.57
CA ARG A 95 -1.24 -2.38 7.86
C ARG A 95 -0.98 -1.85 9.26
N ALA A 96 -1.56 -0.70 9.63
CA ALA A 96 -1.38 -0.09 10.93
C ALA A 96 -1.90 -0.99 12.07
N MET A 97 -3.06 -1.63 11.87
CA MET A 97 -3.58 -2.64 12.81
C MET A 97 -2.61 -3.80 13.00
N LYS A 98 -2.13 -4.42 11.91
CA LYS A 98 -1.19 -5.55 11.98
C LYS A 98 0.11 -5.20 12.70
N GLN A 99 0.58 -3.96 12.57
CA GLN A 99 1.78 -3.49 13.28
C GLN A 99 1.53 -3.28 14.77
N SER A 100 0.31 -2.86 15.15
CA SER A 100 -0.04 -2.59 16.55
C SER A 100 -0.46 -3.82 17.35
N ILE A 101 -0.95 -4.88 16.70
CA ILE A 101 -1.40 -6.09 17.38
C ILE A 101 -0.18 -7.01 17.61
N PRO A 102 0.26 -7.23 18.87
CA PRO A 102 1.33 -8.19 19.15
C PRO A 102 0.82 -9.61 18.85
N ALA A 103 1.59 -10.39 18.08
CA ALA A 103 1.26 -11.80 17.82
C ALA A 103 1.17 -12.59 19.14
N PRO A 104 0.13 -13.40 19.34
CA PRO A 104 0.36 -14.84 19.23
C PRO A 104 -0.84 -15.66 18.69
N ASP A 105 -0.50 -16.87 18.24
CA ASP A 105 -1.29 -17.91 17.54
C ASP A 105 -1.86 -17.53 16.16
N SER A 106 -1.24 -18.19 15.19
CA SER A 106 -1.37 -18.12 13.74
C SER A 106 -2.73 -18.57 13.18
N ALA A 107 -3.84 -18.07 13.72
CA ALA A 107 -5.17 -18.51 13.28
C ALA A 107 -6.18 -17.38 13.01
N LEU A 108 -5.84 -16.10 13.21
CA LEU A 108 -6.81 -14.98 13.12
C LEU A 108 -6.89 -14.28 11.76
N CYS A 109 -6.39 -14.90 10.69
CA CYS A 109 -6.76 -14.42 9.36
C CYS A 109 -7.03 -15.60 8.45
N ASN A 110 -8.32 -15.93 8.32
CA ASN A 110 -8.82 -16.30 7.01
C ASN A 110 -8.30 -15.25 6.03
N ASP A 111 -7.43 -15.69 5.15
CA ASP A 111 -7.00 -15.09 3.90
C ASP A 111 -8.18 -14.83 2.93
N ALA A 112 -9.42 -14.68 3.43
CA ALA A 112 -10.64 -14.50 2.66
C ALA A 112 -10.76 -13.11 2.00
N MET A 113 -9.69 -12.31 2.05
CA MET A 113 -9.46 -11.16 1.18
C MET A 113 -7.96 -11.00 0.86
N ALA A 114 -7.18 -12.09 0.91
CA ALA A 114 -5.75 -12.09 0.58
C ALA A 114 -5.48 -11.98 -0.93
N ASP A 115 -6.52 -11.93 -1.77
CA ASP A 115 -6.38 -11.83 -3.23
C ASP A 115 -6.85 -10.49 -3.83
N SER A 116 -7.10 -9.48 -2.99
CA SER A 116 -7.24 -8.07 -3.45
C SER A 116 -5.97 -7.28 -3.19
N ARG A 117 -4.81 -7.90 -3.46
CA ARG A 117 -3.51 -7.24 -3.35
C ARG A 117 -3.35 -6.36 -4.59
N PRO A 118 -3.31 -5.02 -4.50
CA PRO A 118 -2.64 -4.28 -5.56
C PRO A 118 -1.22 -4.84 -5.62
N PRO A 119 -0.73 -5.25 -6.81
CA PRO A 119 0.62 -5.77 -6.96
C PRO A 119 1.60 -4.85 -6.26
N ILE A 120 2.69 -5.43 -5.74
CA ILE A 120 3.89 -4.63 -5.56
C ILE A 120 4.23 -4.18 -6.99
N GLU A 121 3.87 -2.95 -7.35
CA GLU A 121 4.56 -2.27 -8.42
C GLU A 121 6.00 -2.17 -7.90
N ALA A 122 6.85 -3.13 -8.30
CA ALA A 122 8.12 -2.70 -8.82
C ALA A 122 7.72 -1.73 -9.92
N ASP A 123 7.72 -0.43 -9.62
CA ASP A 123 7.39 0.59 -10.61
C ASP A 123 8.18 0.22 -11.87
N ASP A 124 7.52 0.02 -13.00
CA ASP A 124 8.24 -0.11 -14.29
C ASP A 124 9.02 1.22 -14.52
N ASP A 125 8.55 2.33 -13.93
CA ASP A 125 9.24 3.62 -13.81
C ASP A 125 10.56 3.58 -12.99
N LEU A 126 10.80 2.53 -12.20
CA LEU A 126 12.03 2.41 -11.39
C LEU A 126 13.26 2.11 -12.25
N LEU A 127 13.05 1.55 -13.46
CA LEU A 127 14.10 1.22 -14.41
C LEU A 127 14.31 2.29 -15.48
N ASP A 128 13.41 3.25 -15.64
CA ASP A 128 13.47 4.30 -16.68
C ASP A 128 14.67 5.25 -16.53
N GLY A 129 15.21 5.37 -15.31
CA GLY A 129 16.44 6.13 -15.03
C GLY A 129 17.73 5.35 -15.27
N LEU A 130 17.65 4.05 -15.55
CA LEU A 130 18.81 3.20 -15.79
C LEU A 130 19.10 3.09 -17.29
N THR A 131 20.38 3.16 -17.66
CA THR A 131 20.80 2.74 -19.00
C THR A 131 20.36 1.29 -19.26
N GLU A 132 19.95 0.98 -20.49
CA GLU A 132 19.44 -0.36 -20.88
C GLU A 132 20.36 -1.52 -20.45
N ASP A 133 21.67 -1.29 -20.45
CA ASP A 133 22.70 -2.22 -19.96
C ASP A 133 22.62 -2.60 -18.46
N LEU A 134 22.10 -1.70 -17.63
CA LEU A 134 21.91 -1.90 -16.19
C LEU A 134 20.54 -2.55 -15.91
N ALA A 135 19.51 -2.09 -16.64
CA ALA A 135 18.16 -2.64 -16.55
C ALA A 135 18.13 -4.12 -16.98
N ALA A 136 18.84 -4.50 -18.05
CA ALA A 136 18.91 -5.88 -18.54
C ALA A 136 19.43 -6.87 -17.47
N VAL A 137 20.43 -6.47 -16.67
CA VAL A 137 20.98 -7.30 -15.59
C VAL A 137 19.97 -7.48 -14.46
N LEU A 138 19.25 -6.42 -14.08
CA LEU A 138 18.23 -6.50 -13.04
C LEU A 138 17.01 -7.30 -13.51
N ARG A 139 16.58 -7.13 -14.76
CA ARG A 139 15.51 -7.91 -15.37
C ARG A 139 15.88 -9.40 -15.33
N GLU A 140 16.98 -9.84 -15.92
CA GLU A 140 17.36 -11.28 -15.89
C GLU A 140 17.57 -11.85 -14.47
N ARG A 141 18.05 -11.04 -13.53
CA ARG A 141 18.37 -11.48 -12.16
C ARG A 141 17.16 -11.54 -11.23
N PHE A 142 16.20 -10.64 -11.43
CA PHE A 142 15.07 -10.39 -10.53
C PHE A 142 13.68 -10.46 -11.21
N GLY A 143 13.59 -10.60 -12.55
CA GLY A 143 12.35 -10.55 -13.33
C GLY A 143 12.31 -11.46 -14.57
N ALA A 144 11.10 -11.89 -14.94
CA ALA A 144 10.76 -12.67 -16.14
C ALA A 144 11.49 -14.01 -16.35
N GLY A 145 11.30 -14.97 -15.45
CA GLY A 145 11.64 -16.37 -15.75
C GLY A 145 11.61 -17.35 -14.58
N ALA A 146 11.55 -16.85 -13.35
CA ALA A 146 11.47 -17.70 -12.18
C ALA A 146 10.28 -17.24 -11.34
N GLY A 147 9.38 -18.16 -11.02
CA GLY A 147 8.21 -17.89 -10.19
C GLY A 147 8.55 -17.20 -8.86
N PRO A 148 7.52 -16.74 -8.12
CA PRO A 148 7.70 -15.91 -6.93
C PRO A 148 8.78 -16.45 -5.99
N GLY A 149 9.83 -15.64 -5.76
CA GLY A 149 10.90 -15.93 -4.80
C GLY A 149 12.18 -16.58 -5.34
N ARG A 150 12.36 -16.74 -6.65
CA ARG A 150 13.62 -17.28 -7.23
C ARG A 150 14.45 -16.19 -7.93
N SER A 151 15.69 -15.98 -7.47
CA SER A 151 16.67 -15.10 -8.15
C SER A 151 17.60 -15.92 -9.05
N THR A 152 17.82 -15.44 -10.28
CA THR A 152 18.74 -16.08 -11.23
C THR A 152 20.20 -15.92 -10.75
N PRO A 153 21.00 -17.01 -10.67
CA PRO A 153 22.41 -16.91 -10.29
C PRO A 153 23.20 -16.00 -11.25
N ARG A 154 24.17 -15.23 -10.73
CA ARG A 154 24.97 -14.29 -11.56
C ARG A 154 25.70 -14.94 -12.73
N VAL A 155 26.09 -16.21 -12.57
CA VAL A 155 26.75 -17.01 -13.62
C VAL A 155 25.79 -17.29 -14.78
N GLU A 156 24.53 -17.54 -14.47
CA GLU A 156 23.46 -17.78 -15.44
C GLU A 156 23.10 -16.47 -16.17
N VAL A 157 23.00 -15.35 -15.42
CA VAL A 157 22.78 -14.01 -15.99
C VAL A 157 23.94 -13.60 -16.91
N ALA A 158 25.18 -13.83 -16.48
CA ALA A 158 26.38 -13.57 -17.27
C ALA A 158 26.35 -14.32 -18.61
N ARG A 159 25.96 -15.60 -18.59
CA ARG A 159 25.82 -16.42 -19.80
C ARG A 159 24.76 -15.87 -20.76
N ARG A 160 23.60 -15.47 -20.24
CA ARG A 160 22.48 -14.97 -21.06
C ARG A 160 22.74 -13.61 -21.69
N LEU A 161 23.43 -12.73 -20.97
CA LEU A 161 23.71 -11.36 -21.41
C LEU A 161 25.08 -11.21 -22.12
N GLY A 162 25.84 -12.30 -22.30
CA GLY A 162 27.17 -12.24 -22.90
C GLY A 162 28.20 -11.45 -22.07
N LEU A 163 28.03 -11.44 -20.74
CA LEU A 163 28.86 -10.70 -19.79
C LEU A 163 29.76 -11.63 -18.98
N THR A 164 30.77 -11.07 -18.31
CA THR A 164 31.49 -11.75 -17.24
C THR A 164 30.76 -11.61 -15.90
N VAL A 165 30.98 -12.56 -14.98
CA VAL A 165 30.39 -12.50 -13.62
C VAL A 165 30.81 -11.23 -12.87
N SER A 166 32.01 -10.71 -13.13
CA SER A 166 32.49 -9.44 -12.57
C SER A 166 31.68 -8.25 -13.11
N GLN A 167 31.45 -8.19 -14.43
CA GLN A 167 30.62 -7.15 -15.04
C GLN A 167 29.18 -7.18 -14.53
N VAL A 168 28.61 -8.37 -14.34
CA VAL A 168 27.28 -8.53 -13.73
C VAL A 168 27.24 -7.96 -12.32
N ARG A 169 28.22 -8.27 -11.47
CA ARG A 169 28.32 -7.70 -10.10
C ARG A 169 28.42 -6.17 -10.10
N THR A 170 29.27 -5.61 -10.97
CA THR A 170 29.46 -4.15 -11.05
C THR A 170 28.20 -3.44 -11.53
N ARG A 171 27.54 -4.00 -12.55
CA ARG A 171 26.27 -3.46 -13.08
C ARG A 171 25.15 -3.56 -12.04
N GLU A 172 25.02 -4.69 -11.34
CA GLU A 172 24.07 -4.83 -10.22
C GLU A 172 24.30 -3.76 -9.14
N ALA A 173 25.54 -3.58 -8.69
CA ALA A 173 25.86 -2.63 -7.63
C ALA A 173 25.51 -1.19 -8.04
N LYS A 174 25.82 -0.83 -9.29
CA LYS A 174 25.49 0.49 -9.84
C LYS A 174 23.98 0.69 -10.00
N ALA A 175 23.27 -0.32 -10.49
CA ALA A 175 21.83 -0.28 -10.68
C ALA A 175 21.08 -0.18 -9.34
N LEU A 176 21.46 -0.99 -8.34
CA LEU A 176 20.87 -0.96 -7.00
C LEU A 176 21.15 0.35 -6.26
N ALA A 177 22.33 0.95 -6.44
CA ALA A 177 22.64 2.26 -5.86
C ALA A 177 21.75 3.36 -6.43
N HIS A 178 21.56 3.36 -7.76
CA HIS A 178 20.68 4.30 -8.44
C HIS A 178 19.21 4.12 -8.00
N ILE A 179 18.72 2.87 -7.96
CA ILE A 179 17.38 2.55 -7.46
C ILE A 179 17.19 3.04 -6.03
N ARG A 180 18.16 2.82 -5.14
CA ARG A 180 18.08 3.29 -3.75
C ARG A 180 17.97 4.82 -3.67
N GLU A 181 18.70 5.54 -4.51
CA GLU A 181 18.65 6.99 -4.57
C GLU A 181 17.30 7.50 -5.12
N THR A 182 16.77 6.85 -6.15
CA THR A 182 15.45 7.16 -6.72
C THR A 182 14.33 6.87 -5.72
N LEU A 183 14.36 5.71 -5.06
CA LEU A 183 13.39 5.35 -4.02
C LEU A 183 13.43 6.31 -2.82
N ALA A 184 14.61 6.83 -2.47
CA ALA A 184 14.74 7.86 -1.43
C ALA A 184 14.03 9.18 -1.81
N LYS A 185 13.86 9.47 -3.11
CA LYS A 185 13.12 10.62 -3.63
C LYS A 185 11.61 10.34 -3.79
N VAL A 186 11.22 9.08 -3.96
CA VAL A 186 9.82 8.62 -4.18
C VAL A 186 9.08 8.32 -2.87
N GLY A 187 9.79 8.14 -1.75
CA GLY A 187 9.26 7.69 -0.46
C GLY A 187 8.07 8.45 0.16
N ASP A 188 7.64 9.58 -0.41
CA ASP A 188 6.45 10.34 0.01
C ASP A 188 5.18 10.07 -0.82
N ARG A 189 5.25 9.28 -1.90
CA ARG A 189 4.08 8.98 -2.74
C ARG A 189 3.51 7.63 -2.39
N ALA A 190 2.26 7.61 -1.96
CA ALA A 190 1.54 6.36 -1.83
C ALA A 190 1.02 5.85 -3.18
N PRO A 191 0.74 4.55 -3.32
CA PRO A 191 0.34 3.97 -4.59
C PRO A 191 -1.17 4.16 -4.84
N HIS A 192 -1.54 4.97 -5.83
CA HIS A 192 -2.94 5.22 -6.20
C HIS A 192 -3.34 4.51 -7.52
N GLN A 193 -3.41 3.17 -7.62
CA GLN A 193 -3.80 2.53 -8.89
C GLN A 193 -4.90 1.46 -8.76
N HIS A 194 -5.92 1.63 -9.62
CA HIS A 194 -7.06 0.76 -9.93
C HIS A 194 -8.31 0.85 -9.04
N CYS A 195 -9.12 1.89 -9.26
CA CYS A 195 -10.56 1.79 -9.00
C CYS A 195 -11.32 1.25 -10.21
N GLY A 196 -11.48 -0.07 -10.23
CA GLY A 196 -12.58 -0.71 -10.94
C GLY A 196 -13.71 -0.96 -9.95
N ALA A 197 -14.85 -0.33 -10.18
CA ALA A 197 -16.09 -0.63 -9.47
C ALA A 197 -16.53 -2.08 -9.74
N GLY A 198 -16.77 -2.85 -8.69
CA GLY A 198 -17.64 -4.04 -8.72
C GLY A 198 -19.00 -3.66 -8.14
N PRO A 199 -20.13 -4.06 -8.75
CA PRO A 199 -21.45 -3.63 -8.31
C PRO A 199 -21.84 -4.27 -6.97
N LEU A 200 -22.76 -3.56 -6.31
CA LEU A 200 -23.32 -3.73 -4.97
C LEU A 200 -23.78 -5.15 -4.61
#